data_AF-A0A7V6ZLI7-F1
#
_entry.id   AF-A0A7V6ZLI7-F1
#
_cell.length_a   1.000
_cell.length_b   1.000
_cell.length_c   1.000
_cell.angle_alpha   90.00
_cell.angle_beta   90.00
_cell.angle_gamma   90.00
#
_symmetry.space_group_name_H-M   'P 1'
#
loop_
_entity.id
_entity.type
_entity.pdbx_description
1 polymer ?
#
loop_
_entity_poly.entity_id
_entity_poly.type
_entity_poly.pdbx_seq_one_letter_code
_entity_poly.pdbx_strand_id
1 'polypeptide(L)'
;MILPAVLLSGLVLAAVVLLAAAEMVRHGLGFRQALLFLPFRIAYRISCEGIGAARKSQAPVIYVVVHQSRIDPALMLSLLPPDTLHILDPVSARAGWLEPWRELARSIAFNAEHVFVSRRLVRHLRGKGRLAVYIPDAVEPDTRAFRLYRAVARIALNAEASIVPVFVGGARNLRSSLTPAELAPRRFLPRLGVVALEAMPMAALLDRSGLPTTASNALFDRVAEVRVAAGGLSRTPFQALRDAVGLFGGDHPALEDVLSGTMTYRRLMTGARILGHRLASVTAPGEAVGVMLPNTNAVAVTVAGLFSGSRVAAMINYTAGEANVTAAVRTAMIRAVVSSRAFVEKAGLAGIVAAAERGGARIIWLEDIQKGLTGWEKIVATLMRDRPIARQDPNLPAVILFTSGSEGTPKAVVLAGRNLVANAMQIQARIAFSRKDKLFNVLPVFHSFGLTGGTILPLLTGVRLFLYPSPLHYKLIPETAAKARPTILFGTDTFLGGYARSAKDTDFASLRLVVAGA
;
A
#
# COMPACT_ATOMS: atom_id res chain seq x y z
N MET A 1 -22.82 -24.29 -42.45
CA MET A 1 -22.28 -23.95 -41.11
C MET A 1 -20.77 -24.13 -40.95
N ILE A 2 -20.06 -24.83 -41.85
CA ILE A 2 -18.62 -25.10 -41.73
C ILE A 2 -17.75 -23.90 -42.17
N LEU A 3 -18.11 -23.23 -43.27
CA LEU A 3 -17.36 -22.08 -43.80
C LEU A 3 -17.26 -20.88 -42.81
N PRO A 4 -18.33 -20.49 -42.09
CA PRO A 4 -18.26 -19.44 -41.08
C PRO A 4 -17.37 -19.80 -39.89
N ALA A 5 -17.37 -21.08 -39.48
CA ALA A 5 -16.56 -21.55 -38.37
C ALA A 5 -15.06 -21.53 -38.71
N VAL A 6 -14.69 -21.97 -39.93
CA VAL A 6 -13.29 -21.94 -40.42
C VAL A 6 -12.79 -20.50 -40.55
N LEU A 7 -13.60 -19.59 -41.10
CA LEU A 7 -13.26 -18.16 -41.18
C LEU A 7 -13.06 -17.54 -39.78
N LEU A 8 -13.96 -17.85 -38.83
CA LEU A 8 -13.85 -17.37 -37.46
C LEU A 8 -12.58 -17.91 -36.78
N SER A 9 -12.26 -19.19 -36.94
CA SER A 9 -11.03 -19.79 -36.42
C SER A 9 -9.78 -19.14 -37.02
N GLY A 10 -9.78 -18.87 -38.33
CA GLY A 10 -8.69 -18.16 -39.01
C GLY A 10 -8.48 -16.74 -38.48
N LEU A 11 -9.57 -16.00 -38.25
CA LEU A 11 -9.52 -14.66 -37.67
C LEU A 11 -9.00 -14.66 -36.22
N VAL A 12 -9.44 -15.63 -35.41
CA VAL A 12 -8.95 -15.79 -34.03
C VAL A 12 -7.45 -16.12 -34.02
N LEU A 13 -7.00 -17.02 -34.88
CA LEU A 13 -5.58 -17.36 -34.98
C LEU A 13 -4.75 -16.15 -35.43
N ALA A 14 -5.21 -15.41 -36.44
CA ALA A 14 -4.55 -14.18 -36.89
C ALA A 14 -4.47 -13.14 -35.76
N ALA A 15 -5.54 -12.95 -35.00
CA ALA A 15 -5.56 -12.05 -33.86
C ALA A 15 -4.56 -12.48 -32.76
N VAL A 16 -4.49 -13.78 -32.46
CA VAL A 16 -3.52 -14.33 -31.49
C VAL A 16 -2.08 -14.08 -31.94
N VAL A 17 -1.77 -14.32 -33.23
CA VAL A 17 -0.43 -14.07 -33.79
C VAL A 17 -0.08 -12.57 -33.73
N LEU A 18 -1.01 -11.69 -34.11
CA LEU A 18 -0.80 -10.24 -34.05
C LEU A 18 -0.58 -9.74 -32.63
N LEU A 19 -1.37 -10.23 -31.67
CA LEU A 19 -1.21 -9.88 -30.25
C LEU A 19 0.11 -10.41 -29.69
N ALA A 20 0.51 -11.63 -30.05
CA ALA A 20 1.82 -12.17 -29.67
C ALA A 20 2.96 -11.32 -30.26
N ALA A 21 2.88 -10.94 -31.53
CA ALA A 21 3.86 -10.05 -32.16
C ALA A 21 3.94 -8.68 -31.46
N ALA A 22 2.80 -8.12 -31.03
CA ALA A 22 2.78 -6.88 -30.26
C ALA A 22 3.50 -7.03 -28.91
N GLU A 23 3.32 -8.14 -28.19
CA GLU A 23 4.03 -8.42 -26.95
C GLU A 23 5.54 -8.70 -27.18
N MET A 24 5.92 -9.29 -28.32
CA MET A 24 7.32 -9.42 -28.72
C MET A 24 7.99 -8.05 -28.88
N VAL A 25 7.35 -7.11 -29.59
CA VAL A 25 7.90 -5.76 -29.79
C VAL A 25 7.93 -4.99 -28.47
N ARG A 26 6.85 -5.05 -27.68
CA ARG A 26 6.73 -4.29 -26.43
C ARG A 26 7.74 -4.72 -25.36
N HIS A 27 8.02 -6.01 -25.27
CA HIS A 27 8.82 -6.57 -24.17
C HIS A 27 10.09 -7.30 -24.63
N GLY A 28 10.38 -7.36 -25.93
CA GLY A 28 11.53 -8.08 -26.48
C GLY A 28 11.44 -9.60 -26.27
N LEU A 29 10.23 -10.17 -26.35
CA LEU A 29 9.99 -11.60 -26.16
C LEU A 29 10.28 -12.38 -27.45
N GLY A 30 10.68 -13.65 -27.31
CA GLY A 30 10.62 -14.58 -28.43
C GLY A 30 9.16 -14.96 -28.77
N PHE A 31 8.89 -15.45 -29.98
CA PHE A 31 7.53 -15.79 -30.40
C PHE A 31 6.84 -16.81 -29.49
N ARG A 32 7.54 -17.90 -29.13
CA ARG A 32 7.00 -18.91 -28.19
C ARG A 32 6.72 -18.33 -26.80
N GLN A 33 7.61 -17.47 -26.30
CA GLN A 33 7.43 -16.77 -25.03
C GLN A 33 6.18 -15.87 -25.07
N ALA A 34 6.00 -15.11 -26.15
CA ALA A 34 4.84 -14.24 -26.33
C ALA A 34 3.53 -15.03 -26.43
N LEU A 35 3.53 -16.15 -27.18
CA LEU A 35 2.37 -17.02 -27.32
C LEU A 35 1.93 -17.61 -25.96
N LEU A 36 2.88 -18.06 -25.14
CA LEU A 36 2.60 -18.62 -23.81
C LEU A 36 2.32 -17.56 -22.73
N PHE A 37 2.75 -16.31 -22.94
CA PHE A 37 2.40 -15.18 -22.08
C PHE A 37 1.00 -14.65 -22.35
N LEU A 38 0.55 -14.66 -23.62
CA LEU A 38 -0.67 -13.99 -24.06
C LEU A 38 -1.95 -14.40 -23.28
N PRO A 39 -2.18 -15.69 -22.95
CA PRO A 39 -3.32 -16.08 -22.13
C PRO A 39 -3.33 -15.40 -20.76
N PHE A 40 -2.17 -15.30 -20.10
CA PHE A 40 -2.04 -14.59 -18.84
C PHE A 40 -2.26 -13.08 -19.01
N ARG A 41 -1.65 -12.50 -20.05
CA ARG A 41 -1.78 -11.07 -20.39
C ARG A 41 -3.23 -10.63 -20.56
N ILE A 42 -4.06 -11.46 -21.20
CA ILE A 42 -5.49 -11.19 -21.42
C ILE A 42 -6.29 -11.48 -20.14
N ALA A 43 -6.18 -12.69 -19.58
CA ALA A 43 -7.00 -13.13 -18.45
C ALA A 43 -6.82 -12.24 -17.21
N TYR A 44 -5.58 -11.85 -16.92
CA TYR A 44 -5.22 -11.05 -15.74
C TYR A 44 -4.93 -9.59 -16.08
N ARG A 45 -5.13 -9.16 -17.35
CA ARG A 45 -4.88 -7.79 -17.81
C ARG A 45 -3.52 -7.27 -17.34
N ILE A 46 -2.48 -8.09 -17.53
CA ILE A 46 -1.16 -7.88 -16.94
C ILE A 46 -0.53 -6.61 -17.50
N SER A 47 -0.09 -5.71 -16.61
CA SER A 47 0.84 -4.64 -16.96
C SER A 47 2.27 -5.07 -16.64
N CYS A 48 3.22 -4.71 -17.49
CA CYS A 48 4.64 -4.99 -17.26
C CYS A 48 5.42 -3.68 -17.22
N GLU A 49 6.11 -3.43 -16.11
CA GLU A 49 6.95 -2.26 -15.89
C GLU A 49 8.39 -2.71 -15.64
N GLY A 50 9.35 -2.08 -16.30
CA GLY A 50 10.77 -2.41 -16.17
C GLY A 50 11.22 -3.75 -16.78
N ILE A 51 10.31 -4.64 -17.22
CA ILE A 51 10.68 -5.95 -17.79
C ILE A 51 11.57 -5.85 -19.03
N GLY A 52 11.33 -4.86 -19.91
CA GLY A 52 12.19 -4.65 -21.07
C GLY A 52 13.64 -4.28 -20.69
N ALA A 53 13.82 -3.45 -19.66
CA ALA A 53 15.12 -3.10 -19.12
C ALA A 53 15.78 -4.30 -18.41
N ALA A 54 15.00 -5.02 -17.58
CA ALA A 54 15.44 -6.24 -16.92
C ALA A 54 16.03 -7.26 -17.91
N ARG A 55 15.34 -7.53 -19.02
CA ARG A 55 15.83 -8.46 -20.07
C ARG A 55 17.13 -8.01 -20.72
N LYS A 56 17.36 -6.71 -20.85
CA LYS A 56 18.57 -6.10 -21.44
C LYS A 56 19.74 -6.00 -20.46
N SER A 57 19.56 -6.41 -19.21
CA SER A 57 20.62 -6.38 -18.20
C SER A 57 21.83 -7.20 -18.64
N GLN A 58 23.02 -6.62 -18.46
CA GLN A 58 24.28 -7.31 -18.71
C GLN A 58 24.47 -8.42 -17.68
N ALA A 59 24.87 -9.59 -18.17
CA ALA A 59 25.22 -10.71 -17.30
C ALA A 59 26.66 -10.54 -16.75
N PRO A 60 26.98 -11.03 -15.54
CA PRO A 60 26.15 -11.85 -14.65
C PRO A 60 24.99 -11.11 -13.98
N VAL A 61 23.79 -11.70 -14.00
CA VAL A 61 22.60 -11.12 -13.36
C VAL A 61 21.77 -12.20 -12.67
N ILE A 62 21.24 -11.85 -11.50
CA ILE A 62 20.28 -12.65 -10.74
C ILE A 62 18.94 -11.90 -10.70
N TYR A 63 17.92 -12.49 -11.31
CA TYR A 63 16.53 -12.09 -11.17
C TYR A 63 15.99 -12.67 -9.86
N VAL A 64 15.66 -11.80 -8.92
CA VAL A 64 15.14 -12.19 -7.60
C VAL A 64 13.64 -11.98 -7.60
N VAL A 65 12.89 -13.06 -7.78
CA VAL A 65 11.44 -13.06 -7.97
C VAL A 65 10.76 -13.30 -6.63
N VAL A 66 9.91 -12.37 -6.21
CA VAL A 66 9.07 -12.58 -5.01
C VAL A 66 7.91 -13.52 -5.33
N HIS A 67 7.97 -14.72 -4.74
CA HIS A 67 7.07 -15.81 -5.03
C HIS A 67 5.79 -15.76 -4.17
N GLN A 68 4.70 -15.33 -4.80
CA GLN A 68 3.38 -15.12 -4.21
C GLN A 68 2.33 -16.13 -4.69
N SER A 69 2.54 -16.75 -5.85
CA SER A 69 1.55 -17.64 -6.47
C SER A 69 2.18 -18.73 -7.33
N ARG A 70 1.44 -19.83 -7.52
CA ARG A 70 1.88 -20.94 -8.37
C ARG A 70 2.04 -20.57 -9.85
N ILE A 71 1.52 -19.42 -10.30
CA ILE A 71 1.68 -18.98 -11.69
C ILE A 71 2.94 -18.14 -11.92
N ASP A 72 3.61 -17.67 -10.86
CA ASP A 72 4.79 -16.81 -11.01
C ASP A 72 5.89 -17.48 -11.85
N PRO A 73 6.19 -18.79 -11.69
CA PRO A 73 7.15 -19.46 -12.56
C PRO A 73 6.78 -19.42 -14.04
N ALA A 74 5.51 -19.62 -14.40
CA ALA A 74 5.03 -19.56 -15.78
C ALA A 74 5.22 -18.14 -16.36
N LEU A 75 4.90 -17.11 -15.56
CA LEU A 75 5.10 -15.72 -15.94
C LEU A 75 6.59 -15.43 -16.16
N MET A 76 7.46 -15.85 -15.25
CA MET A 76 8.90 -15.59 -15.35
C MET A 76 9.57 -16.35 -16.49
N LEU A 77 9.20 -17.61 -16.73
CA LEU A 77 9.67 -18.39 -17.89
C LEU A 77 9.25 -17.73 -19.23
N SER A 78 8.11 -17.06 -19.24
CA SER A 78 7.65 -16.29 -20.41
C SER A 78 8.36 -14.93 -20.54
N LEU A 79 8.59 -14.22 -19.43
CA LEU A 79 9.01 -12.81 -19.43
C LEU A 79 10.52 -12.60 -19.30
N LEU A 80 11.28 -13.53 -18.74
CA LEU A 80 12.73 -13.43 -18.60
C LEU A 80 13.47 -13.97 -19.84
N PRO A 81 14.75 -13.62 -20.06
CA PRO A 81 15.51 -14.12 -21.21
C PRO A 81 15.56 -15.68 -21.23
N PRO A 82 15.45 -16.33 -22.40
CA PRO A 82 15.35 -17.80 -22.51
C PRO A 82 16.62 -18.55 -22.06
N ASP A 83 17.77 -17.88 -22.03
CA ASP A 83 19.04 -18.40 -21.50
C ASP A 83 19.16 -18.27 -19.97
N THR A 84 18.10 -17.80 -19.29
CA THR A 84 18.03 -17.75 -17.83
C THR A 84 17.86 -19.14 -17.25
N LEU A 85 18.70 -19.49 -16.27
CA LEU A 85 18.52 -20.69 -15.46
C LEU A 85 17.51 -20.40 -14.35
N HIS A 86 16.38 -21.10 -14.31
CA HIS A 86 15.37 -20.93 -13.26
C HIS A 86 15.56 -21.96 -12.13
N ILE A 87 15.65 -21.48 -10.89
CA ILE A 87 15.67 -22.31 -9.68
C ILE A 87 14.24 -22.46 -9.16
N LEU A 88 13.55 -23.53 -9.53
CA LEU A 88 12.17 -23.77 -9.13
C LEU A 88 12.08 -24.52 -7.80
N ASP A 89 11.05 -24.23 -7.01
CA ASP A 89 10.71 -25.04 -5.84
C ASP A 89 10.22 -26.44 -6.28
N PRO A 90 10.29 -27.46 -5.40
CA PRO A 90 9.92 -28.83 -5.76
C PRO A 90 8.49 -28.98 -6.27
N VAL A 91 7.54 -28.17 -5.80
CA VAL A 91 6.13 -28.24 -6.23
C VAL A 91 6.00 -27.71 -7.65
N SER A 92 6.59 -26.55 -7.94
CA SER A 92 6.58 -25.97 -9.29
C SER A 92 7.36 -26.83 -10.30
N ALA A 93 8.48 -27.43 -9.90
CA ALA A 93 9.29 -28.27 -10.76
C ALA A 93 8.57 -29.57 -11.19
N ARG A 94 7.68 -30.11 -10.35
CA ARG A 94 6.91 -31.33 -10.63
C ARG A 94 5.52 -31.04 -11.22
N ALA A 95 5.17 -29.78 -11.38
CA ALA A 95 3.87 -29.39 -11.91
C ALA A 95 3.78 -29.70 -13.41
N GLY A 96 2.97 -30.71 -13.78
CA GLY A 96 2.78 -31.12 -15.18
C GLY A 96 2.18 -30.02 -16.06
N TRP A 97 1.33 -29.16 -15.51
CA TRP A 97 0.76 -28.03 -16.26
C TRP A 97 1.81 -26.97 -16.64
N LEU A 98 2.97 -26.95 -15.98
CA LEU A 98 4.06 -26.01 -16.25
C LEU A 98 4.99 -26.49 -17.38
N GLU A 99 4.84 -27.73 -17.88
CA GLU A 99 5.73 -28.31 -18.91
C GLU A 99 5.90 -27.39 -20.15
N PRO A 100 4.83 -26.84 -20.76
CA PRO A 100 4.99 -25.96 -21.93
C PRO A 100 5.87 -24.74 -21.65
N TRP A 101 5.85 -24.22 -20.42
CA TRP A 101 6.67 -23.10 -20.00
C TRP A 101 8.10 -23.52 -19.64
N ARG A 102 8.30 -24.73 -19.12
CA ARG A 102 9.64 -25.25 -18.80
C ARG A 102 10.47 -25.52 -20.04
N GLU A 103 9.86 -25.70 -21.20
CA GLU A 103 10.58 -25.76 -22.48
C GLU A 103 11.14 -24.41 -22.95
N LEU A 104 10.67 -23.29 -22.40
CA LEU A 104 11.13 -21.94 -22.79
C LEU A 104 12.54 -21.60 -22.27
N ALA A 105 12.97 -22.23 -21.17
CA ALA A 105 14.23 -21.92 -20.51
C ALA A 105 14.73 -23.10 -19.66
N ARG A 106 16.03 -23.12 -19.36
CA ARG A 106 16.60 -24.15 -18.48
C ARG A 106 16.06 -23.98 -17.06
N SER A 107 15.64 -25.07 -16.42
CA SER A 107 15.22 -25.07 -15.02
C SER A 107 15.85 -26.21 -14.23
N ILE A 108 16.04 -25.97 -12.94
CA ILE A 108 16.44 -26.99 -11.97
C ILE A 108 15.50 -26.93 -10.76
N ALA A 109 15.21 -28.09 -10.17
CA ALA A 109 14.53 -28.16 -8.88
C ALA A 109 15.55 -27.92 -7.77
N PHE A 110 15.23 -27.04 -6.82
CA PHE A 110 16.07 -26.83 -5.64
C PHE A 110 15.22 -26.74 -4.39
N ASN A 111 15.60 -27.52 -3.37
CA ASN A 111 14.94 -27.45 -2.08
C ASN A 111 15.55 -26.31 -1.26
N ALA A 112 14.74 -25.29 -0.94
CA ALA A 112 15.10 -24.16 -0.09
C ALA A 112 15.46 -24.58 1.36
N GLU A 113 15.31 -25.85 1.74
CA GLU A 113 15.77 -26.36 3.03
C GLU A 113 17.28 -26.69 3.05
N HIS A 114 17.88 -26.92 1.88
CA HIS A 114 19.30 -27.27 1.71
C HIS A 114 20.10 -26.17 1.01
N VAL A 115 19.90 -24.90 1.41
CA VAL A 115 20.52 -23.75 0.76
C VAL A 115 22.03 -23.66 1.05
N PHE A 116 22.82 -24.38 0.27
CA PHE A 116 24.27 -24.19 0.21
C PHE A 116 24.67 -23.35 -0.99
N VAL A 117 25.73 -22.55 -0.85
CA VAL A 117 26.34 -21.83 -1.97
C VAL A 117 26.86 -22.84 -2.96
N SER A 118 26.10 -23.08 -4.02
CA SER A 118 26.48 -24.02 -5.06
C SER A 118 27.60 -23.43 -5.92
N ARG A 119 28.79 -24.03 -5.87
CA ARG A 119 29.93 -23.68 -6.74
C ARG A 119 29.53 -23.69 -8.22
N ARG A 120 28.57 -24.55 -8.60
CA ARG A 120 28.03 -24.64 -9.96
C ARG A 120 27.27 -23.37 -10.37
N LEU A 121 26.46 -22.81 -9.47
CA LEU A 121 25.71 -21.57 -9.72
C LEU A 121 26.65 -20.36 -9.84
N VAL A 122 27.66 -20.28 -8.97
CA VAL A 122 28.70 -19.23 -9.05
C VAL A 122 29.45 -19.33 -10.38
N ARG A 123 29.84 -20.55 -10.80
CA ARG A 123 30.51 -20.78 -12.09
C ARG A 123 29.63 -20.40 -13.28
N HIS A 124 28.33 -20.76 -13.25
CA HIS A 124 27.37 -20.38 -14.27
C HIS A 124 27.29 -18.86 -14.43
N LEU A 125 27.16 -18.12 -13.32
CA LEU A 125 27.13 -16.66 -13.35
C LEU A 125 28.46 -16.07 -13.85
N ARG A 126 29.62 -16.51 -13.33
CA ARG A 126 30.94 -16.05 -13.82
C ARG A 126 31.15 -16.27 -15.32
N GLY A 127 30.52 -17.30 -15.89
CA GLY A 127 30.47 -17.53 -17.33
C GLY A 127 29.49 -16.62 -18.10
N LYS A 128 29.19 -15.42 -17.59
CA LYS A 128 28.16 -14.49 -18.10
C LYS A 128 26.75 -15.11 -18.14
N GLY A 129 26.45 -15.99 -17.19
CA GLY A 129 25.14 -16.62 -17.07
C GLY A 129 24.09 -15.72 -16.41
N ARG A 130 22.82 -16.09 -16.61
CA ARG A 130 21.65 -15.48 -15.98
C ARG A 130 20.96 -16.48 -15.05
N LEU A 131 20.48 -16.01 -13.91
CA LEU A 131 19.82 -16.85 -12.90
C LEU A 131 18.51 -16.23 -12.44
N ALA A 132 17.45 -17.01 -12.31
CA ALA A 132 16.21 -16.60 -11.66
C ALA A 132 16.00 -17.41 -10.37
N VAL A 133 15.86 -16.70 -9.25
CA VAL A 133 15.64 -17.28 -7.92
C VAL A 133 14.32 -16.79 -7.36
N TYR A 134 13.50 -17.72 -6.87
CA TYR A 134 12.20 -17.43 -6.29
C TYR A 134 12.31 -17.42 -4.78
N ILE A 135 12.03 -16.27 -4.17
CA ILE A 135 12.11 -16.07 -2.72
C ILE A 135 10.71 -15.95 -2.11
N PRO A 136 10.48 -16.43 -0.87
CA PRO A 136 9.20 -16.29 -0.21
C PRO A 136 8.73 -14.83 -0.11
N ASP A 137 7.40 -14.62 -0.20
CA ASP A 137 6.77 -13.30 -0.08
C ASP A 137 6.83 -12.70 1.35
N ALA A 138 7.34 -13.42 2.34
CA ALA A 138 7.40 -12.94 3.72
C ALA A 138 8.17 -11.61 3.85
N VAL A 139 7.51 -10.58 4.39
CA VAL A 139 8.11 -9.28 4.73
C VAL A 139 8.75 -9.27 6.12
N GLU A 140 8.38 -10.24 6.98
CA GLU A 140 9.01 -10.52 8.26
C GLU A 140 9.51 -11.97 8.24
N PRO A 141 10.57 -12.29 7.45
CA PRO A 141 11.06 -13.65 7.31
C PRO A 141 11.69 -14.15 8.61
N ASP A 142 11.36 -15.38 9.00
CA ASP A 142 12.04 -16.05 10.10
C ASP A 142 13.51 -16.39 9.73
N THR A 143 14.28 -16.85 10.71
CA THR A 143 15.70 -17.20 10.51
C THR A 143 15.89 -18.24 9.41
N ARG A 144 14.93 -19.15 9.25
CA ARG A 144 14.94 -20.23 8.26
C ARG A 144 14.73 -19.69 6.84
N ALA A 145 13.72 -18.85 6.64
CA ALA A 145 13.39 -18.20 5.38
C ALA A 145 14.50 -17.22 4.96
N PHE A 146 15.13 -16.53 5.92
CA PHE A 146 16.21 -15.59 5.64
C PHE A 146 17.51 -16.26 5.16
N ARG A 147 17.68 -17.58 5.35
CA ARG A 147 18.83 -18.33 4.81
C ARG A 147 18.93 -18.23 3.29
N LEU A 148 17.79 -18.14 2.59
CA LEU A 148 17.78 -18.01 1.14
C LEU A 148 18.35 -16.65 0.70
N TYR A 149 17.97 -15.56 1.37
CA TYR A 149 18.55 -14.23 1.12
C TYR A 149 20.07 -14.24 1.32
N ARG A 150 20.55 -14.87 2.41
CA ARG A 150 21.98 -15.01 2.69
C ARG A 150 22.72 -15.77 1.58
N ALA A 151 22.16 -16.87 1.09
CA ALA A 151 22.78 -17.65 0.04
C ALA A 151 22.79 -16.92 -1.30
N VAL A 152 21.67 -16.29 -1.70
CA VAL A 152 21.58 -15.51 -2.94
C VAL A 152 22.56 -14.35 -2.92
N ALA A 153 22.60 -13.59 -1.83
CA ALA A 153 23.53 -12.47 -1.68
C ALA A 153 25.00 -12.93 -1.76
N ARG A 154 25.35 -14.07 -1.15
CA ARG A 154 26.70 -14.63 -1.22
C ARG A 154 27.06 -15.15 -2.61
N ILE A 155 26.12 -15.77 -3.33
CA ILE A 155 26.31 -16.16 -4.73
C ILE A 155 26.53 -14.92 -5.60
N ALA A 156 25.74 -13.87 -5.39
CA ALA A 156 25.84 -12.62 -6.13
C ALA A 156 27.20 -11.94 -5.93
N LEU A 157 27.66 -11.82 -4.68
CA LEU A 157 28.98 -11.25 -4.38
C LEU A 157 30.11 -12.06 -5.02
N ASN A 158 30.11 -13.38 -4.85
CA ASN A 158 31.17 -14.24 -5.36
C ASN A 158 31.26 -14.27 -6.89
N ALA A 159 30.15 -13.95 -7.57
CA ALA A 159 30.07 -13.91 -9.03
C ALA A 159 30.04 -12.49 -9.59
N GLU A 160 30.17 -11.46 -8.74
CA GLU A 160 30.04 -10.04 -9.12
C GLU A 160 28.74 -9.75 -9.90
N ALA A 161 27.66 -10.43 -9.52
CA ALA A 161 26.39 -10.38 -10.23
C ALA A 161 25.57 -9.15 -9.84
N SER A 162 24.85 -8.61 -10.83
CA SER A 162 23.81 -7.62 -10.59
C SER A 162 22.51 -8.27 -10.11
N ILE A 163 21.75 -7.56 -9.28
CA ILE A 163 20.44 -7.97 -8.79
C ILE A 163 19.35 -7.22 -9.52
N VAL A 164 18.38 -7.95 -10.06
CA VAL A 164 17.13 -7.44 -10.62
C VAL A 164 15.98 -8.00 -9.79
N PRO A 165 15.42 -7.25 -8.83
CA PRO A 165 14.26 -7.72 -8.10
C PRO A 165 13.01 -7.64 -8.98
N VAL A 166 12.15 -8.66 -8.92
CA VAL A 166 10.89 -8.75 -9.69
C VAL A 166 9.74 -9.08 -8.75
N PHE A 167 8.64 -8.34 -8.87
CA PHE A 167 7.44 -8.52 -8.05
C PHE A 167 6.19 -8.59 -8.92
N VAL A 168 5.30 -9.54 -8.62
CA VAL A 168 4.00 -9.67 -9.30
C VAL A 168 2.90 -9.09 -8.40
N GLY A 169 2.60 -7.81 -8.60
CA GLY A 169 1.51 -7.10 -7.91
C GLY A 169 0.16 -7.79 -8.12
N GLY A 170 -0.58 -7.98 -7.03
CA GLY A 170 -1.89 -8.63 -7.03
C GLY A 170 -1.86 -10.17 -6.98
N ALA A 171 -0.69 -10.81 -7.17
CA ALA A 171 -0.57 -12.27 -7.18
C ALA A 171 -0.98 -12.91 -5.83
N ARG A 172 -0.73 -12.21 -4.71
CA ARG A 172 -1.21 -12.57 -3.37
C ARG A 172 -2.74 -12.79 -3.26
N ASN A 173 -3.51 -12.26 -4.20
CA ASN A 173 -4.98 -12.38 -4.22
C ASN A 173 -5.50 -13.45 -5.19
N LEU A 174 -4.62 -14.16 -5.91
CA LEU A 174 -5.01 -15.24 -6.81
C LEU A 174 -5.53 -16.45 -6.04
N ARG A 175 -6.40 -17.24 -6.67
CA ARG A 175 -6.79 -18.57 -6.13
C ARG A 175 -5.59 -19.51 -5.99
N SER A 176 -4.59 -19.36 -6.86
CA SER A 176 -3.31 -20.08 -6.85
C SER A 176 -2.24 -19.45 -5.94
N SER A 177 -2.60 -18.45 -5.13
CA SER A 177 -1.66 -17.79 -4.22
C SER A 177 -1.17 -18.74 -3.12
N LEU A 178 0.11 -18.56 -2.75
CA LEU A 178 0.78 -19.25 -1.65
C LEU A 178 0.45 -18.63 -0.28
N THR A 179 0.00 -17.37 -0.24
CA THR A 179 -0.46 -16.73 0.99
C THR A 179 -1.79 -17.32 1.42
N PRO A 180 -2.03 -17.73 2.68
CA PRO A 180 -3.33 -18.23 3.13
C PRO A 180 -4.51 -17.30 2.82
N ALA A 181 -5.67 -17.85 2.44
CA ALA A 181 -6.87 -17.09 2.07
C ALA A 181 -7.44 -16.23 3.20
N GLU A 182 -7.09 -16.58 4.43
CA GLU A 182 -7.45 -15.86 5.63
C GLU A 182 -6.66 -14.55 5.81
N LEU A 183 -5.47 -14.43 5.20
CA LEU A 183 -4.61 -13.25 5.25
C LEU A 183 -4.79 -12.30 4.05
N ALA A 184 -5.38 -12.79 2.95
CA ALA A 184 -5.60 -12.03 1.72
C ALA A 184 -6.85 -12.50 0.95
N PRO A 185 -7.68 -11.58 0.41
CA PRO A 185 -8.90 -11.94 -0.31
C PRO A 185 -8.60 -12.68 -1.61
N ARG A 186 -9.43 -13.67 -1.96
CA ARG A 186 -9.31 -14.43 -3.22
C ARG A 186 -10.11 -13.80 -4.34
N ARG A 187 -9.49 -13.65 -5.50
CA ARG A 187 -10.08 -13.14 -6.74
C ARG A 187 -9.82 -14.13 -7.87
N PHE A 188 -10.82 -14.32 -8.73
CA PHE A 188 -10.74 -15.28 -9.83
C PHE A 188 -9.82 -14.78 -10.96
N LEU A 189 -9.95 -13.52 -11.36
CA LEU A 189 -9.14 -12.88 -12.41
C LEU A 189 -8.77 -11.43 -12.01
N PRO A 190 -7.96 -11.24 -10.94
CA PRO A 190 -7.51 -9.91 -10.55
C PRO A 190 -6.62 -9.30 -11.65
N ARG A 191 -6.50 -7.97 -11.65
CA ARG A 191 -5.43 -7.31 -12.41
C ARG A 191 -4.08 -7.66 -11.78
N LEU A 192 -3.09 -8.01 -12.60
CA LEU A 192 -1.72 -8.22 -12.13
C LEU A 192 -0.78 -7.18 -12.73
N GLY A 193 0.28 -6.84 -12.00
CA GLY A 193 1.35 -5.97 -12.49
C GLY A 193 2.71 -6.61 -12.24
N VAL A 194 3.46 -6.92 -13.28
CA VAL A 194 4.84 -7.40 -13.15
C VAL A 194 5.77 -6.20 -13.16
N VAL A 195 6.43 -5.95 -12.04
CA VAL A 195 7.38 -4.85 -11.88
C VAL A 195 8.76 -5.41 -11.68
N ALA A 196 9.72 -4.95 -12.48
CA ALA A 196 11.14 -5.22 -12.30
C ALA A 196 11.90 -3.91 -12.14
N LEU A 197 12.85 -3.86 -11.20
CA LEU A 197 13.75 -2.70 -11.08
C LEU A 197 14.98 -2.88 -11.97
N GLU A 198 15.72 -1.79 -12.19
CA GLU A 198 16.98 -1.83 -12.92
C GLU A 198 18.00 -2.75 -12.23
N ALA A 199 18.89 -3.33 -13.04
CA ALA A 199 20.00 -4.13 -12.52
C ALA A 199 20.93 -3.24 -11.68
N MET A 200 21.29 -3.71 -10.49
CA MET A 200 22.27 -3.04 -9.63
C MET A 200 23.30 -4.06 -9.13
N PRO A 201 24.62 -3.80 -9.27
CA PRO A 201 25.65 -4.67 -8.72
C PRO A 201 25.47 -4.89 -7.22
N MET A 202 25.71 -6.10 -6.74
CA MET A 202 25.57 -6.42 -5.32
C MET A 202 26.50 -5.56 -4.43
N ALA A 203 27.67 -5.18 -4.93
CA ALA A 203 28.57 -4.25 -4.24
C ALA A 203 27.94 -2.85 -4.09
N ALA A 204 27.36 -2.30 -5.16
CA ALA A 204 26.69 -1.00 -5.11
C ALA A 204 25.48 -1.00 -4.15
N LEU A 205 24.80 -2.14 -3.98
CA LEU A 205 23.72 -2.27 -3.00
C LEU A 205 24.21 -2.19 -1.55
N LEU A 206 25.43 -2.66 -1.26
CA LEU A 206 26.03 -2.58 0.08
C LEU A 206 26.37 -1.14 0.46
N ASP A 207 26.85 -0.36 -0.51
CA ASP A 207 27.35 1.00 -0.25
C ASP A 207 26.24 2.06 -0.26
N ARG A 208 25.03 1.71 -0.71
CA ARG A 208 23.95 2.66 -1.00
C ARG A 208 23.40 3.40 0.22
N SER A 209 23.33 2.75 1.39
CA SER A 209 22.72 3.34 2.59
C SER A 209 23.66 4.28 3.35
N GLY A 210 24.96 4.26 3.05
CA GLY A 210 25.98 4.94 3.85
C GLY A 210 26.13 4.38 5.28
N LEU A 211 25.39 3.33 5.63
CA LEU A 211 25.42 2.67 6.94
C LEU A 211 25.93 1.23 6.78
N PRO A 212 26.75 0.71 7.71
CA PRO A 212 27.19 -0.67 7.67
C PRO A 212 26.00 -1.63 7.57
N THR A 213 25.97 -2.45 6.52
CA THR A 213 24.91 -3.44 6.28
C THR A 213 25.50 -4.77 5.82
N THR A 214 24.73 -5.85 5.95
CA THR A 214 25.11 -7.16 5.42
C THR A 214 24.60 -7.32 4.00
N ALA A 215 25.24 -8.17 3.20
CA ALA A 215 24.80 -8.46 1.83
C ALA A 215 23.36 -9.00 1.78
N SER A 216 22.96 -9.80 2.76
CA SER A 216 21.58 -10.28 2.90
C SER A 216 20.59 -9.16 3.20
N ASN A 217 20.97 -8.18 4.03
CA ASN A 217 20.11 -7.04 4.35
C ASN A 217 19.98 -6.10 3.15
N ALA A 218 21.08 -5.79 2.48
CA ALA A 218 21.05 -5.01 1.24
C ALA A 218 20.17 -5.65 0.15
N LEU A 219 20.24 -6.99 0.01
CA LEU A 219 19.34 -7.73 -0.87
C LEU A 219 17.88 -7.65 -0.41
N PHE A 220 17.63 -7.80 0.88
CA PHE A 220 16.29 -7.70 1.47
C PHE A 220 15.69 -6.31 1.27
N ASP A 221 16.47 -5.25 1.47
CA ASP A 221 16.09 -3.86 1.19
C ASP A 221 15.76 -3.67 -0.29
N ARG A 222 16.58 -4.23 -1.20
CA ARG A 222 16.32 -4.18 -2.65
C ARG A 222 15.04 -4.89 -3.05
N VAL A 223 14.69 -5.98 -2.36
CA VAL A 223 13.39 -6.67 -2.53
C VAL A 223 12.24 -5.83 -1.98
N ALA A 224 12.42 -5.13 -0.86
CA ALA A 224 11.42 -4.21 -0.36
C ALA A 224 11.14 -3.06 -1.34
N GLU A 225 12.16 -2.54 -2.02
CA GLU A 225 12.00 -1.48 -3.02
C GLU A 225 11.07 -1.89 -4.18
N VAL A 226 11.21 -3.12 -4.70
CA VAL A 226 10.34 -3.56 -5.81
C VAL A 226 8.88 -3.74 -5.35
N ARG A 227 8.66 -4.11 -4.07
CA ARG A 227 7.32 -4.16 -3.47
C ARG A 227 6.68 -2.77 -3.44
N VAL A 228 7.45 -1.77 -3.03
CA VAL A 228 6.99 -0.36 -2.99
C VAL A 228 6.67 0.14 -4.40
N ALA A 229 7.55 -0.11 -5.37
CA ALA A 229 7.31 0.25 -6.77
C ALA A 229 6.03 -0.40 -7.31
N ALA A 230 5.78 -1.68 -6.97
CA ALA A 230 4.57 -2.39 -7.35
C ALA A 230 3.29 -1.93 -6.61
N GLY A 231 3.41 -1.11 -5.55
CA GLY A 231 2.30 -0.53 -4.81
C GLY A 231 1.46 0.49 -5.61
N GLY A 232 1.93 0.89 -6.79
CA GLY A 232 1.27 1.85 -7.68
C GLY A 232 1.27 3.27 -7.12
N LEU A 233 2.48 3.81 -7.03
CA LEU A 233 2.79 5.15 -6.53
C LEU A 233 2.16 6.29 -7.36
N SER A 234 1.61 5.98 -8.54
CA SER A 234 0.87 6.91 -9.39
C SER A 234 -0.59 7.12 -8.94
N ARG A 235 -1.06 6.40 -7.92
CA ARG A 235 -2.42 6.57 -7.39
C ARG A 235 -2.50 7.75 -6.43
N THR A 236 -3.61 8.48 -6.50
CA THR A 236 -4.02 9.36 -5.39
C THR A 236 -4.52 8.54 -4.20
N PRO A 237 -4.54 9.10 -2.98
CA PRO A 237 -5.12 8.43 -1.82
C PRO A 237 -6.57 7.98 -2.02
N PHE A 238 -7.40 8.76 -2.71
CA PHE A 238 -8.79 8.36 -3.00
C PHE A 238 -8.87 7.19 -3.99
N GLN A 239 -8.05 7.20 -5.05
CA GLN A 239 -7.98 6.07 -5.98
C GLN A 239 -7.47 4.80 -5.29
N ALA A 240 -6.46 4.91 -4.42
CA ALA A 240 -5.96 3.80 -3.64
C ALA A 240 -7.02 3.25 -2.67
N LEU A 241 -7.80 4.13 -2.01
CA LEU A 241 -8.92 3.73 -1.16
C LEU A 241 -10.00 2.99 -1.96
N ARG A 242 -10.37 3.49 -3.15
CA ARG A 242 -11.30 2.81 -4.06
C ARG A 242 -10.80 1.44 -4.50
N ASP A 243 -9.50 1.33 -4.81
CA ASP A 243 -8.89 0.05 -5.18
C ASP A 243 -8.94 -0.94 -3.99
N ALA A 244 -8.73 -0.47 -2.76
CA ALA A 244 -8.92 -1.26 -1.55
C ALA A 244 -10.39 -1.71 -1.38
N VAL A 245 -11.37 -0.83 -1.58
CA VAL A 245 -12.80 -1.18 -1.55
C VAL A 245 -13.12 -2.26 -2.60
N GLY A 246 -12.57 -2.12 -3.80
CA GLY A 246 -12.69 -3.12 -4.87
C GLY A 246 -12.06 -4.47 -4.51
N LEU A 247 -10.97 -4.47 -3.73
CA LEU A 247 -10.24 -5.66 -3.33
C LEU A 247 -10.88 -6.38 -2.13
N PHE A 248 -11.23 -5.67 -1.06
CA PHE A 248 -11.77 -6.24 0.18
C PHE A 248 -13.30 -6.35 0.20
N GLY A 249 -13.99 -5.57 -0.64
CA GLY A 249 -15.45 -5.52 -0.73
C GLY A 249 -16.04 -4.39 0.12
N GLY A 250 -17.16 -3.82 -0.34
CA GLY A 250 -17.81 -2.69 0.32
C GLY A 250 -18.33 -2.98 1.72
N ASP A 251 -18.65 -4.24 2.03
CA ASP A 251 -19.21 -4.62 3.33
C ASP A 251 -18.13 -5.02 4.35
N HIS A 252 -16.86 -4.99 3.96
CA HIS A 252 -15.75 -5.17 4.89
C HIS A 252 -15.73 -4.04 5.93
N PRO A 253 -15.68 -4.35 7.24
CA PRO A 253 -15.53 -3.34 8.30
C PRO A 253 -14.20 -2.60 8.15
N ALA A 254 -14.26 -1.29 7.90
CA ALA A 254 -13.08 -0.48 7.64
C ALA A 254 -12.67 0.33 8.88
N LEU A 255 -13.66 0.95 9.52
CA LEU A 255 -13.48 1.86 10.65
C LEU A 255 -14.37 1.44 11.82
N GLU A 256 -13.94 1.76 13.02
CA GLU A 256 -14.67 1.59 14.27
C GLU A 256 -14.23 2.70 15.23
N ASP A 257 -15.16 3.30 15.97
CA ASP A 257 -14.84 4.22 17.05
C ASP A 257 -15.84 4.09 18.20
N VAL A 258 -15.52 4.65 19.36
CA VAL A 258 -16.33 4.55 20.58
C VAL A 258 -17.66 5.34 20.55
N LEU A 259 -17.84 6.24 19.58
CA LEU A 259 -19.00 7.14 19.48
C LEU A 259 -20.01 6.68 18.43
N SER A 260 -19.55 6.33 17.24
CA SER A 260 -20.37 5.99 16.06
C SER A 260 -20.35 4.50 15.71
N GLY A 261 -19.50 3.70 16.38
CA GLY A 261 -19.40 2.26 16.19
C GLY A 261 -18.76 1.87 14.86
N THR A 262 -19.11 0.69 14.36
CA THR A 262 -18.49 0.11 13.17
C THR A 262 -19.03 0.70 11.87
N MET A 263 -18.12 1.06 10.96
CA MET A 263 -18.40 1.57 9.62
C MET A 263 -17.70 0.72 8.56
N THR A 264 -18.46 0.27 7.57
CA THR A 264 -17.93 -0.48 6.42
C THR A 264 -17.33 0.46 5.37
N TYR A 265 -16.50 -0.09 4.47
CA TYR A 265 -15.98 0.65 3.32
C TYR A 265 -17.09 1.33 2.50
N ARG A 266 -18.24 0.67 2.30
CA ARG A 266 -19.39 1.22 1.57
C ARG A 266 -19.90 2.48 2.25
N ARG A 267 -20.09 2.45 3.58
CA ARG A 267 -20.55 3.61 4.36
C ARG A 267 -19.52 4.74 4.39
N LEU A 268 -18.23 4.40 4.53
CA LEU A 268 -17.13 5.36 4.43
C LEU A 268 -17.15 6.09 3.08
N MET A 269 -17.20 5.35 1.97
CA MET A 269 -17.19 5.93 0.62
C MET A 269 -18.46 6.75 0.34
N THR A 270 -19.63 6.30 0.80
CA THR A 270 -20.87 7.08 0.71
C THR A 270 -20.76 8.39 1.50
N GLY A 271 -20.29 8.35 2.75
CA GLY A 271 -20.08 9.54 3.56
C GLY A 271 -19.07 10.50 2.95
N ALA A 272 -17.96 9.97 2.42
CA ALA A 272 -16.93 10.74 1.74
C ALA A 272 -17.49 11.45 0.49
N ARG A 273 -18.36 10.77 -0.26
CA ARG A 273 -19.06 11.38 -1.40
C ARG A 273 -19.98 12.52 -0.98
N ILE A 274 -20.74 12.35 0.10
CA ILE A 274 -21.63 13.39 0.64
C ILE A 274 -20.83 14.60 1.12
N LEU A 275 -19.90 14.38 2.06
CA LEU A 275 -19.11 15.47 2.63
C LEU A 275 -18.25 16.15 1.57
N GLY A 276 -17.59 15.37 0.71
CA GLY A 276 -16.80 15.90 -0.38
C GLY A 276 -17.62 16.79 -1.31
N HIS A 277 -18.88 16.42 -1.63
CA HIS A 277 -19.72 17.22 -2.52
C HIS A 277 -20.15 18.54 -1.86
N ARG A 278 -20.54 18.50 -0.57
CA ARG A 278 -20.91 19.68 0.22
C ARG A 278 -19.74 20.63 0.44
N LEU A 279 -18.54 20.09 0.67
CA LEU A 279 -17.34 20.91 0.78
C LEU A 279 -16.94 21.48 -0.59
N ALA A 280 -17.11 20.70 -1.66
CA ALA A 280 -16.80 21.16 -3.01
C ALA A 280 -17.72 22.29 -3.51
N SER A 281 -18.95 22.42 -2.98
CA SER A 281 -19.83 23.54 -3.34
C SER A 281 -19.45 24.87 -2.68
N VAL A 282 -18.54 24.83 -1.69
CA VAL A 282 -18.17 26.02 -0.90
C VAL A 282 -16.65 26.26 -0.86
N THR A 283 -15.88 25.51 -1.63
CA THR A 283 -14.41 25.59 -1.78
C THR A 283 -14.02 25.35 -3.24
N ALA A 284 -12.78 25.57 -3.61
CA ALA A 284 -12.24 25.29 -4.94
C ALA A 284 -11.29 24.07 -4.96
N PRO A 285 -11.10 23.38 -6.09
CA PRO A 285 -10.02 22.40 -6.24
C PRO A 285 -8.66 23.02 -5.92
N GLY A 286 -7.81 22.30 -5.18
CA GLY A 286 -6.51 22.77 -4.70
C GLY A 286 -6.56 23.64 -3.44
N GLU A 287 -7.75 24.07 -2.99
CA GLU A 287 -7.90 24.86 -1.77
C GLU A 287 -7.60 24.02 -0.51
N ALA A 288 -6.91 24.63 0.45
CA ALA A 288 -6.68 24.05 1.77
C ALA A 288 -7.92 24.23 2.66
N VAL A 289 -8.46 23.10 3.09
CA VAL A 289 -9.60 23.03 4.01
C VAL A 289 -9.09 22.54 5.36
N GLY A 290 -9.25 23.36 6.39
CA GLY A 290 -8.91 22.99 7.75
C GLY A 290 -9.77 21.82 8.23
N VAL A 291 -9.15 20.85 8.88
CA VAL A 291 -9.83 19.72 9.50
C VAL A 291 -9.53 19.75 10.99
N MET A 292 -10.53 20.09 11.79
CA MET A 292 -10.45 20.15 13.25
C MET A 292 -11.47 19.18 13.84
N LEU A 293 -11.11 17.89 13.85
CA LEU A 293 -11.96 16.79 14.29
C LEU A 293 -11.16 15.84 15.18
N PRO A 294 -11.80 15.17 16.14
CA PRO A 294 -11.15 14.14 16.95
C PRO A 294 -10.95 12.85 16.14
N ASN A 295 -10.14 11.95 16.67
CA ASN A 295 -9.98 10.59 16.15
C ASN A 295 -11.30 9.80 16.23
N THR A 296 -12.10 9.93 15.18
CA THR A 296 -13.44 9.34 15.01
C THR A 296 -13.65 9.01 13.55
N ASN A 297 -14.62 8.18 13.22
CA ASN A 297 -14.98 7.84 11.84
C ASN A 297 -15.20 9.11 10.98
N ALA A 298 -15.74 10.18 11.57
CA ALA A 298 -15.98 11.45 10.89
C ALA A 298 -14.71 12.07 10.29
N VAL A 299 -13.54 11.95 10.94
CA VAL A 299 -12.30 12.53 10.40
C VAL A 299 -11.83 11.77 9.15
N ALA A 300 -11.92 10.44 9.17
CA ALA A 300 -11.58 9.60 8.02
C ALA A 300 -12.54 9.85 6.84
N VAL A 301 -13.83 9.98 7.12
CA VAL A 301 -14.85 10.31 6.10
C VAL A 301 -14.59 11.70 5.50
N THR A 302 -14.27 12.70 6.33
CA THR A 302 -13.99 14.08 5.89
C THR A 302 -12.74 14.12 5.01
N VAL A 303 -11.64 13.52 5.46
CA VAL A 303 -10.37 13.46 4.71
C VAL A 303 -10.55 12.73 3.38
N ALA A 304 -11.25 11.58 3.37
CA ALA A 304 -11.56 10.87 2.13
C ALA A 304 -12.43 11.69 1.17
N GLY A 305 -13.37 12.48 1.69
CA GLY A 305 -14.21 13.39 0.92
C GLY A 305 -13.41 14.53 0.28
N LEU A 306 -12.49 15.14 1.04
CA LEU A 306 -11.57 16.17 0.53
C LEU A 306 -10.66 15.62 -0.57
N PHE A 307 -10.10 14.42 -0.39
CA PHE A 307 -9.31 13.75 -1.44
C PHE A 307 -10.13 13.51 -2.72
N SER A 308 -11.37 13.02 -2.58
CA SER A 308 -12.28 12.82 -3.72
C SER A 308 -12.57 14.12 -4.49
N GLY A 309 -12.63 15.25 -3.78
CA GLY A 309 -12.82 16.59 -4.32
C GLY A 309 -11.53 17.29 -4.75
N SER A 310 -10.35 16.68 -4.64
CA SER A 310 -9.07 17.35 -4.92
C SER A 310 -8.86 18.62 -4.08
N ARG A 311 -9.29 18.61 -2.81
CA ARG A 311 -8.98 19.63 -1.80
C ARG A 311 -7.85 19.14 -0.90
N VAL A 312 -7.10 20.06 -0.33
CA VAL A 312 -5.99 19.76 0.57
C VAL A 312 -6.53 19.71 2.00
N ALA A 313 -6.37 18.57 2.69
CA ALA A 313 -6.76 18.44 4.08
C ALA A 313 -5.67 19.05 4.98
N ALA A 314 -5.92 20.26 5.48
CA ALA A 314 -5.03 20.93 6.43
C ALA A 314 -5.41 20.53 7.85
N MET A 315 -4.64 19.63 8.47
CA MET A 315 -4.99 19.05 9.77
C MET A 315 -4.66 20.04 10.89
N ILE A 316 -5.67 20.62 11.52
CA ILE A 316 -5.49 21.62 12.57
C ILE A 316 -5.10 20.95 13.88
N ASN A 317 -3.92 21.28 14.39
CA ASN A 317 -3.50 20.88 15.74
C ASN A 317 -4.20 21.75 16.78
N TYR A 318 -5.36 21.30 17.24
CA TYR A 318 -6.17 22.00 18.25
C TYR A 318 -5.56 21.96 19.66
N THR A 319 -4.44 21.27 19.89
CA THR A 319 -3.71 21.28 21.17
C THR A 319 -2.50 22.23 21.14
N ALA A 320 -2.24 22.92 20.02
CA ALA A 320 -1.11 23.84 19.90
C ALA A 320 -1.36 25.22 20.55
N GLY A 321 -2.58 25.49 21.02
CA GLY A 321 -2.98 26.79 21.56
C GLY A 321 -3.44 27.79 20.50
N GLU A 322 -4.14 28.83 20.95
CA GLU A 322 -4.85 29.78 20.07
C GLU A 322 -3.96 30.56 19.11
N ALA A 323 -2.81 31.05 19.59
CA ALA A 323 -1.87 31.81 18.76
C ALA A 323 -1.35 30.96 17.58
N ASN A 324 -0.99 29.70 17.86
CA ASN A 324 -0.51 28.76 16.85
C ASN A 324 -1.60 28.38 15.86
N VAL A 325 -2.85 28.20 16.30
CA VAL A 325 -3.97 27.93 15.39
C VAL A 325 -4.24 29.13 14.48
N THR A 326 -4.25 30.34 15.04
CA THR A 326 -4.40 31.58 14.24
C THR A 326 -3.30 31.70 13.18
N ALA A 327 -2.05 31.46 13.57
CA ALA A 327 -0.91 31.49 12.67
C ALA A 327 -1.00 30.39 11.60
N ALA A 328 -1.36 29.16 11.97
CA ALA A 328 -1.53 28.05 11.04
C ALA A 328 -2.60 28.34 9.97
N VAL A 329 -3.76 28.89 10.37
CA VAL A 329 -4.81 29.31 9.44
C VAL A 329 -4.30 30.34 8.44
N ARG A 330 -3.55 31.36 8.89
CA ARG A 330 -2.98 32.39 8.03
C ARG A 330 -1.90 31.83 7.10
N THR A 331 -0.95 31.08 7.63
CA THR A 331 0.18 30.49 6.89
C THR A 331 -0.28 29.57 5.77
N ALA A 332 -1.29 28.74 6.02
CA ALA A 332 -1.84 27.82 5.03
C ALA A 332 -3.01 28.42 4.21
N MET A 333 -3.31 29.71 4.38
CA MET A 333 -4.40 30.43 3.72
C MET A 333 -5.75 29.70 3.80
N ILE A 334 -6.06 29.14 4.98
CA ILE A 334 -7.26 28.35 5.21
C ILE A 334 -8.46 29.28 5.31
N ARG A 335 -9.43 29.12 4.41
CA ARG A 335 -10.67 29.92 4.40
C ARG A 335 -11.84 29.22 5.07
N ALA A 336 -11.79 27.89 5.18
CA ALA A 336 -12.83 27.08 5.79
C ALA A 336 -12.22 26.00 6.67
N VAL A 337 -12.76 25.83 7.89
CA VAL A 337 -12.38 24.76 8.83
C VAL A 337 -13.61 23.89 9.09
N VAL A 338 -13.49 22.59 8.87
CA VAL A 338 -14.53 21.61 9.19
C VAL A 338 -14.36 21.15 10.64
N SER A 339 -15.43 21.22 11.43
CA SER A 339 -15.45 20.76 12.82
C SER A 339 -16.82 20.21 13.25
N SER A 340 -16.94 19.78 14.51
CA SER A 340 -18.16 19.30 15.14
C SER A 340 -18.43 20.10 16.41
N ARG A 341 -19.67 20.55 16.58
CA ARG A 341 -20.10 21.28 17.78
C ARG A 341 -19.97 20.41 19.03
N ALA A 342 -20.40 19.16 18.94
CA ALA A 342 -20.31 18.21 20.05
C ALA A 342 -18.85 17.98 20.48
N PHE A 343 -17.91 17.96 19.53
CA PHE A 343 -16.49 17.88 19.84
C PHE A 343 -15.97 19.15 20.52
N VAL A 344 -16.26 20.32 19.93
CA VAL A 344 -15.79 21.61 20.45
C VAL A 344 -16.28 21.84 21.88
N GLU A 345 -17.55 21.56 22.16
CA GLU A 345 -18.15 21.69 23.49
C GLU A 345 -17.47 20.73 24.48
N LYS A 346 -17.41 19.44 24.14
CA LYS A 346 -16.87 18.40 25.03
C LYS A 346 -15.38 18.61 25.34
N ALA A 347 -14.61 19.15 24.40
CA ALA A 347 -13.18 19.37 24.54
C ALA A 347 -12.82 20.81 24.99
N GLY A 348 -13.80 21.69 25.21
CA GLY A 348 -13.56 23.07 25.65
C GLY A 348 -12.80 23.92 24.61
N LEU A 349 -13.06 23.73 23.32
CA LEU A 349 -12.28 24.31 22.23
C LEU A 349 -12.87 25.62 21.67
N ALA A 350 -13.74 26.31 22.41
CA ALA A 350 -14.35 27.56 21.97
C ALA A 350 -13.30 28.64 21.64
N GLY A 351 -12.26 28.77 22.48
CA GLY A 351 -11.14 29.68 22.22
C GLY A 351 -10.35 29.32 20.95
N ILE A 352 -10.19 28.03 20.66
CA ILE A 352 -9.53 27.53 19.45
C ILE A 352 -10.38 27.79 18.20
N VAL A 353 -11.70 27.68 18.29
CA VAL A 353 -12.62 28.09 17.21
C VAL A 353 -12.47 29.58 16.93
N ALA A 354 -12.54 30.42 17.97
CA ALA A 354 -12.34 31.86 17.82
C ALA A 354 -10.96 32.20 17.24
N ALA A 355 -9.93 31.44 17.59
CA ALA A 355 -8.60 31.58 17.02
C ALA A 355 -8.56 31.28 15.51
N ALA A 356 -9.23 30.21 15.06
CA ALA A 356 -9.35 29.91 13.64
C ALA A 356 -10.09 31.03 12.88
N GLU A 357 -11.14 31.59 13.47
CA GLU A 357 -11.90 32.72 12.91
C GLU A 357 -11.09 34.02 12.85
N ARG A 358 -10.31 34.34 13.89
CA ARG A 358 -9.31 35.44 13.87
C ARG A 358 -8.22 35.23 12.81
N GLY A 359 -7.96 33.98 12.44
CA GLY A 359 -7.09 33.60 11.33
C GLY A 359 -7.71 33.90 9.96
N GLY A 360 -9.03 34.13 9.88
CA GLY A 360 -9.78 34.39 8.65
C GLY A 360 -10.58 33.19 8.13
N ALA A 361 -10.66 32.09 8.87
CA ALA A 361 -11.44 30.93 8.47
C ALA A 361 -12.88 30.98 8.99
N ARG A 362 -13.84 30.56 8.18
CA ARG A 362 -15.19 30.23 8.67
C ARG A 362 -15.28 28.78 9.12
N ILE A 363 -16.09 28.50 10.14
CA ILE A 363 -16.33 27.11 10.57
C ILE A 363 -17.48 26.50 9.79
N ILE A 364 -17.26 25.31 9.25
CA ILE A 364 -18.27 24.44 8.65
C ILE A 364 -18.55 23.30 9.63
N TRP A 365 -19.78 23.24 10.13
CA TRP A 365 -20.18 22.25 11.12
C TRP A 365 -20.75 20.99 10.46
N LEU A 366 -20.23 19.82 10.88
CA LEU A 366 -20.72 18.53 10.38
C LEU A 366 -22.20 18.31 10.69
N GLU A 367 -22.70 18.83 11.82
CA GLU A 367 -24.10 18.71 12.21
C GLU A 367 -25.03 19.47 11.25
N ASP A 368 -24.60 20.60 10.70
CA ASP A 368 -25.40 21.37 9.74
C ASP A 368 -25.48 20.66 8.39
N ILE A 369 -24.37 20.05 7.97
CA ILE A 369 -24.37 19.18 6.79
C ILE A 369 -25.34 18.03 7.00
N GLN A 370 -25.28 17.34 8.16
CA GLN A 370 -26.15 16.21 8.47
C GLN A 370 -27.63 16.57 8.47
N LYS A 371 -28.02 17.72 9.05
CA LYS A 371 -29.41 18.20 9.06
C LYS A 371 -29.94 18.50 7.66
N GLY A 372 -29.09 18.96 6.75
CA GLY A 372 -29.46 19.25 5.37
C GLY A 372 -29.55 18.02 4.45
N LEU A 373 -29.23 16.80 4.93
CA LEU A 373 -29.19 15.61 4.08
C LEU A 373 -30.58 15.03 3.81
N THR A 374 -30.91 14.91 2.53
CA THR A 374 -32.13 14.21 2.09
C THR A 374 -31.87 12.72 1.88
N GLY A 375 -32.94 11.90 1.89
CA GLY A 375 -32.86 10.48 1.56
C GLY A 375 -32.36 10.24 0.13
N TRP A 376 -32.78 11.08 -0.81
CA TRP A 376 -32.35 11.01 -2.21
C TRP A 376 -30.84 11.25 -2.38
N GLU A 377 -30.28 12.25 -1.69
CA GLU A 377 -28.84 12.51 -1.69
C GLU A 377 -28.03 11.30 -1.21
N LYS A 378 -28.53 10.56 -0.20
CA LYS A 378 -27.87 9.33 0.29
C LYS A 378 -27.88 8.22 -0.76
N ILE A 379 -28.97 8.08 -1.51
CA ILE A 379 -29.08 7.09 -2.60
C ILE A 379 -28.09 7.44 -3.71
N VAL A 380 -28.12 8.68 -4.21
CA VAL A 380 -27.21 9.18 -5.25
C VAL A 380 -25.76 9.03 -4.81
N ALA A 381 -25.43 9.43 -3.58
CA ALA A 381 -24.08 9.28 -3.04
C ALA A 381 -23.64 7.82 -2.96
N THR A 382 -24.53 6.91 -2.60
CA THR A 382 -24.22 5.47 -2.53
C THR A 382 -23.96 4.87 -3.91
N LEU A 383 -24.69 5.29 -4.93
CA LEU A 383 -24.51 4.87 -6.32
C LEU A 383 -23.24 5.45 -6.95
N MET A 384 -22.89 6.70 -6.59
CA MET A 384 -21.72 7.40 -7.14
C MET A 384 -20.47 7.33 -6.25
N ARG A 385 -20.48 6.54 -5.17
CA ARG A 385 -19.43 6.54 -4.14
C ARG A 385 -18.02 6.28 -4.67
N ASP A 386 -17.91 5.47 -5.72
CA ASP A 386 -16.62 5.06 -6.30
C ASP A 386 -16.09 6.07 -7.35
N ARG A 387 -16.89 7.09 -7.69
CA ARG A 387 -16.50 8.14 -8.65
C ARG A 387 -15.91 9.35 -7.91
N PRO A 388 -14.70 9.80 -8.27
CA PRO A 388 -14.14 11.01 -7.70
C PRO A 388 -15.02 12.21 -8.05
N ILE A 389 -15.03 13.22 -7.18
CA ILE A 389 -15.79 14.47 -7.39
C ILE A 389 -15.04 15.37 -8.38
N ALA A 390 -13.71 15.42 -8.30
CA ALA A 390 -12.87 16.22 -9.18
C ALA A 390 -11.75 15.37 -9.80
N ARG A 391 -11.08 15.91 -10.82
CA ARG A 391 -9.91 15.27 -11.45
C ARG A 391 -8.81 15.02 -10.42
N GLN A 392 -8.30 13.80 -10.42
CA GLN A 392 -7.30 13.32 -9.48
C GLN A 392 -5.90 13.45 -10.08
N ASP A 393 -4.94 13.97 -9.32
CA ASP A 393 -3.50 14.00 -9.67
C ASP A 393 -2.66 13.66 -8.42
N PRO A 394 -1.84 12.60 -8.45
CA PRO A 394 -1.02 12.18 -7.31
C PRO A 394 0.08 13.17 -6.94
N ASN A 395 0.49 14.08 -7.83
CA ASN A 395 1.56 15.05 -7.57
C ASN A 395 1.05 16.32 -6.89
N LEU A 396 -0.26 16.55 -6.88
CA LEU A 396 -0.84 17.71 -6.20
C LEU A 396 -0.86 17.53 -4.67
N PRO A 397 -0.78 18.63 -3.90
CA PRO A 397 -0.98 18.62 -2.46
C PRO A 397 -2.27 17.91 -2.06
N ALA A 398 -2.18 17.06 -1.04
CA ALA A 398 -3.31 16.34 -0.47
C ALA A 398 -3.49 16.63 1.02
N VAL A 399 -2.39 16.82 1.75
CA VAL A 399 -2.41 17.08 3.20
C VAL A 399 -1.46 18.22 3.54
N ILE A 400 -1.85 19.04 4.51
CA ILE A 400 -0.95 19.95 5.23
C ILE A 400 -0.92 19.54 6.70
N LEU A 401 0.28 19.36 7.25
CA LEU A 401 0.53 19.17 8.67
C LEU A 401 1.29 20.38 9.23
N PHE A 402 1.05 20.73 10.48
CA PHE A 402 1.75 21.84 11.12
C PHE A 402 2.76 21.32 12.13
N THR A 403 3.97 21.87 12.10
CA THR A 403 5.00 21.62 13.12
C THR A 403 5.17 22.85 14.01
N SER A 404 5.52 22.63 15.28
CA SER A 404 5.64 23.71 16.27
C SER A 404 6.68 24.76 15.90
N GLY A 405 7.68 24.44 15.08
CA GLY A 405 8.72 25.36 14.62
C GLY A 405 9.61 25.87 15.77
N SER A 406 10.93 25.81 15.61
CA SER A 406 11.86 26.38 16.59
C SER A 406 11.76 27.91 16.73
N GLU A 407 11.12 28.57 15.75
CA GLU A 407 11.02 30.02 15.62
C GLU A 407 9.67 30.58 16.14
N GLY A 408 8.86 29.78 16.83
CA GLY A 408 7.60 30.21 17.45
C GLY A 408 6.40 30.37 16.51
N THR A 409 6.60 30.43 15.18
CA THR A 409 5.52 30.39 14.19
C THR A 409 5.40 29.00 13.56
N PRO A 410 4.20 28.38 13.52
CA PRO A 410 4.02 27.06 12.93
C PRO A 410 4.41 26.98 11.46
N LYS A 411 5.20 25.97 11.09
CA LYS A 411 5.57 25.69 9.69
C LYS A 411 4.58 24.70 9.09
N ALA A 412 4.13 24.98 7.86
CA ALA A 412 3.24 24.11 7.10
C ALA A 412 4.04 23.10 6.26
N VAL A 413 3.88 21.82 6.56
CA VAL A 413 4.47 20.71 5.79
C VAL A 413 3.44 20.23 4.77
N VAL A 414 3.69 20.52 3.50
CA VAL A 414 2.81 20.15 2.39
C VAL A 414 3.18 18.77 1.87
N LEU A 415 2.22 17.85 1.88
CA LEU A 415 2.38 16.48 1.38
C LEU A 415 1.51 16.26 0.15
N ALA A 416 2.13 15.84 -0.95
CA ALA A 416 1.41 15.42 -2.15
C ALA A 416 0.72 14.07 -1.92
N GLY A 417 -0.32 13.78 -2.69
CA GLY A 417 -1.04 12.50 -2.61
C GLY A 417 -0.11 11.27 -2.74
N ARG A 418 0.87 11.34 -3.64
CA ARG A 418 1.89 10.30 -3.83
C ARG A 418 2.74 10.06 -2.60
N ASN A 419 3.01 11.07 -1.76
CA ASN A 419 3.82 10.89 -0.55
C ASN A 419 3.09 9.97 0.44
N LEU A 420 1.78 10.16 0.60
CA LEU A 420 0.95 9.38 1.52
C LEU A 420 0.85 7.93 1.08
N VAL A 421 0.60 7.69 -0.22
CA VAL A 421 0.55 6.34 -0.79
C VAL A 421 1.92 5.69 -0.70
N ALA A 422 3.00 6.39 -1.06
CA ALA A 422 4.36 5.86 -0.98
C ALA A 422 4.73 5.44 0.44
N ASN A 423 4.46 6.27 1.44
CA ASN A 423 4.70 5.92 2.85
C ASN A 423 3.88 4.70 3.27
N ALA A 424 2.60 4.61 2.91
CA ALA A 424 1.80 3.42 3.22
C ALA A 424 2.40 2.15 2.59
N MET A 425 2.83 2.21 1.32
CA MET A 425 3.44 1.07 0.62
C MET A 425 4.83 0.72 1.19
N GLN A 426 5.61 1.71 1.63
CA GLN A 426 6.90 1.50 2.31
C GLN A 426 6.72 0.74 3.62
N ILE A 427 5.72 1.12 4.44
CA ILE A 427 5.43 0.41 5.70
C ILE A 427 4.95 -1.01 5.39
N GLN A 428 4.04 -1.20 4.42
CA GLN A 428 3.55 -2.51 4.02
C GLN A 428 4.65 -3.44 3.46
N ALA A 429 5.70 -2.88 2.87
CA ALA A 429 6.85 -3.64 2.37
C ALA A 429 7.74 -4.18 3.51
N ARG A 430 7.54 -3.73 4.76
CA ARG A 430 8.39 -4.07 5.91
C ARG A 430 7.63 -4.73 7.07
N ILE A 431 6.35 -4.44 7.21
CA ILE A 431 5.51 -4.95 8.31
C ILE A 431 4.39 -5.79 7.71
N ALA A 432 4.21 -7.03 8.21
CA ALA A 432 3.16 -7.89 7.71
C ALA A 432 1.81 -7.41 8.24
N PHE A 433 1.02 -6.77 7.35
CA PHE A 433 -0.39 -6.48 7.60
C PHE A 433 -1.29 -7.47 6.86
N SER A 434 -2.46 -7.72 7.46
CA SER A 434 -3.50 -8.54 6.86
C SER A 434 -4.89 -8.03 7.21
N ARG A 435 -5.89 -8.53 6.48
CA ARG A 435 -7.31 -8.24 6.76
C ARG A 435 -7.82 -8.81 8.09
N LYS A 436 -7.04 -9.65 8.77
CA LYS A 436 -7.32 -10.14 10.13
C LYS A 436 -6.94 -9.12 11.19
N ASP A 437 -6.05 -8.20 10.85
CA ASP A 437 -5.54 -7.25 11.81
C ASP A 437 -6.55 -6.15 12.12
N LYS A 438 -6.50 -5.69 13.37
CA LYS A 438 -7.22 -4.53 13.85
C LYS A 438 -6.20 -3.58 14.48
N LEU A 439 -5.99 -2.43 13.84
CA LEU A 439 -5.10 -1.38 14.30
C LEU A 439 -5.86 -0.47 15.25
N PHE A 440 -5.31 -0.29 16.46
CA PHE A 440 -5.82 0.66 17.44
C PHE A 440 -5.06 1.97 17.35
N ASN A 441 -5.69 2.98 16.78
CA ASN A 441 -5.10 4.30 16.61
C ASN A 441 -5.57 5.25 17.72
N VAL A 442 -4.72 5.38 18.73
CA VAL A 442 -4.87 6.36 19.81
C VAL A 442 -4.13 7.67 19.52
N LEU A 443 -3.29 7.69 18.49
CA LEU A 443 -2.43 8.83 18.15
C LEU A 443 -3.22 9.90 17.38
N PRO A 444 -3.04 11.19 17.68
CA PRO A 444 -3.84 12.23 17.04
C PRO A 444 -3.63 12.26 15.53
N VAL A 445 -4.73 12.25 14.76
CA VAL A 445 -4.69 12.24 13.28
C VAL A 445 -4.21 13.56 12.67
N PHE A 446 -4.01 14.61 13.46
CA PHE A 446 -3.35 15.84 13.01
C PHE A 446 -1.82 15.78 13.10
N HIS A 447 -1.26 14.66 13.57
CA HIS A 447 0.16 14.35 13.47
C HIS A 447 0.42 13.26 12.42
N SER A 448 1.59 13.29 11.79
CA SER A 448 1.94 12.38 10.69
C SER A 448 1.83 10.90 11.07
N PHE A 449 2.22 10.53 12.29
CA PHE A 449 2.17 9.13 12.71
C PHE A 449 0.72 8.63 12.86
N GLY A 450 -0.15 9.40 13.53
CA GLY A 450 -1.58 9.07 13.66
C GLY A 450 -2.34 9.16 12.34
N LEU A 451 -1.93 10.05 11.42
CA LEU A 451 -2.54 10.19 10.10
C LEU A 451 -2.07 9.09 9.14
N THR A 452 -0.79 9.07 8.79
CA THR A 452 -0.25 8.21 7.74
C THR A 452 -0.25 6.75 8.17
N GLY A 453 0.38 6.46 9.32
CA GLY A 453 0.43 5.11 9.87
C GLY A 453 -0.91 4.69 10.48
N GLY A 454 -1.47 5.53 11.35
CA GLY A 454 -2.65 5.20 12.12
C GLY A 454 -3.97 5.24 11.34
N THR A 455 -4.04 5.92 10.17
CA THR A 455 -5.32 6.11 9.46
C THR A 455 -5.24 5.76 7.97
N ILE A 456 -4.30 6.34 7.22
CA ILE A 456 -4.21 6.14 5.77
C ILE A 456 -3.80 4.71 5.45
N LEU A 457 -2.72 4.21 6.05
CA LEU A 457 -2.24 2.85 5.86
C LEU A 457 -3.34 1.77 6.03
N PRO A 458 -4.08 1.70 7.14
CA PRO A 458 -5.11 0.67 7.31
C PRO A 458 -6.25 0.81 6.29
N LEU A 459 -6.66 2.05 5.98
CA LEU A 459 -7.67 2.31 4.97
C LEU A 459 -7.28 1.81 3.57
N LEU A 460 -6.00 1.91 3.20
CA LEU A 460 -5.49 1.47 1.89
C LEU A 460 -5.19 -0.03 1.83
N THR A 461 -4.97 -0.69 2.98
CA THR A 461 -4.47 -2.08 3.04
C THR A 461 -5.49 -3.09 3.56
N GLY A 462 -6.71 -2.65 3.92
CA GLY A 462 -7.78 -3.53 4.39
C GLY A 462 -7.66 -3.97 5.85
N VAL A 463 -6.72 -3.39 6.60
CA VAL A 463 -6.63 -3.54 8.05
C VAL A 463 -7.81 -2.81 8.68
N ARG A 464 -8.47 -3.42 9.66
CA ARG A 464 -9.58 -2.77 10.37
C ARG A 464 -8.99 -1.68 11.27
N LEU A 465 -9.54 -0.48 11.24
CA LEU A 465 -9.07 0.63 12.04
C LEU A 465 -10.03 0.90 13.20
N PHE A 466 -9.53 0.90 14.43
CA PHE A 466 -10.23 1.43 15.59
C PHE A 466 -9.65 2.79 15.97
N LEU A 467 -10.45 3.85 15.93
CA LEU A 467 -10.06 5.21 16.29
C LEU A 467 -10.45 5.51 17.74
N TYR A 468 -9.50 6.00 18.52
CA TYR A 468 -9.75 6.47 19.89
C TYR A 468 -9.50 7.98 20.02
N PRO A 469 -10.44 8.77 20.56
CA PRO A 469 -10.40 10.23 20.52
C PRO A 469 -9.18 10.92 21.14
N SER A 470 -8.61 10.36 22.21
CA SER A 470 -7.54 11.02 22.98
C SER A 470 -6.53 10.01 23.51
N PRO A 471 -5.21 10.18 23.25
CA PRO A 471 -4.18 9.32 23.80
C PRO A 471 -4.00 9.49 25.31
N LEU A 472 -4.53 10.55 25.91
CA LEU A 472 -4.30 10.90 27.32
C LEU A 472 -5.18 10.11 28.30
N HIS A 473 -6.13 9.30 27.80
CA HIS A 473 -7.02 8.50 28.64
C HIS A 473 -6.33 7.22 29.13
N TYR A 474 -5.27 7.35 29.94
CA TYR A 474 -4.38 6.27 30.33
C TYR A 474 -5.06 5.06 30.98
N LYS A 475 -6.18 5.26 31.68
CA LYS A 475 -6.97 4.18 32.31
C LYS A 475 -7.98 3.54 31.34
N LEU A 476 -8.60 4.33 30.47
CA LEU A 476 -9.67 3.84 29.58
C LEU A 476 -9.13 3.13 28.34
N ILE A 477 -7.92 3.48 27.88
CA ILE A 477 -7.31 2.88 26.69
C ILE A 477 -7.02 1.39 26.90
N PRO A 478 -6.39 0.94 28.00
CA PRO A 478 -6.24 -0.49 28.31
C PRO A 478 -7.59 -1.23 28.33
N GLU A 479 -8.59 -0.71 29.06
CA GLU A 479 -9.92 -1.32 29.12
C GLU A 479 -10.60 -1.40 27.74
N THR A 480 -10.40 -0.38 26.91
CA THR A 480 -10.92 -0.35 25.54
C THR A 480 -10.21 -1.36 24.66
N ALA A 481 -8.88 -1.50 24.79
CA ALA A 481 -8.11 -2.50 24.07
C ALA A 481 -8.56 -3.93 24.45
N ALA A 482 -8.82 -4.21 25.72
CA ALA A 482 -9.31 -5.50 26.19
C ALA A 482 -10.62 -5.91 25.48
N LYS A 483 -11.53 -4.95 25.30
CA LYS A 483 -12.82 -5.14 24.64
C LYS A 483 -12.71 -5.19 23.11
N ALA A 484 -11.97 -4.24 22.53
CA ALA A 484 -11.84 -4.09 21.08
C ALA A 484 -10.93 -5.16 20.46
N ARG A 485 -10.08 -5.81 21.28
CA ARG A 485 -9.09 -6.84 20.94
C ARG A 485 -8.26 -6.47 19.70
N PRO A 486 -7.58 -5.31 19.68
CA PRO A 486 -6.73 -4.95 18.57
C PRO A 486 -5.51 -5.88 18.48
N THR A 487 -4.97 -6.05 17.28
CA THR A 487 -3.73 -6.82 17.05
C THR A 487 -2.51 -5.92 16.92
N ILE A 488 -2.72 -4.63 16.62
CA ILE A 488 -1.65 -3.66 16.36
C ILE A 488 -1.95 -2.38 17.14
N LEU A 489 -0.94 -1.83 17.81
CA LEU A 489 -1.01 -0.53 18.50
C LEU A 489 0.17 0.34 18.07
N PHE A 490 -0.12 1.58 17.70
CA PHE A 490 0.88 2.62 17.49
C PHE A 490 0.87 3.58 18.67
N GLY A 491 2.04 3.93 19.18
CA GLY A 491 2.17 4.80 20.35
C GLY A 491 3.53 5.48 20.42
N THR A 492 3.61 6.56 21.19
CA THR A 492 4.87 7.18 21.59
C THR A 492 5.35 6.56 22.91
N ASP A 493 6.63 6.68 23.22
CA ASP A 493 7.19 6.15 24.47
C ASP A 493 6.44 6.68 25.71
N THR A 494 6.11 7.97 25.71
CA THR A 494 5.34 8.61 26.77
C THR A 494 3.95 7.99 26.93
N PHE A 495 3.23 7.78 25.82
CA PHE A 495 1.88 7.24 25.88
C PHE A 495 1.87 5.77 26.26
N LEU A 496 2.75 4.97 25.67
CA LEU A 496 2.90 3.54 25.96
C LEU A 496 3.30 3.33 27.43
N GLY A 497 4.23 4.11 27.96
CA GLY A 497 4.60 4.06 29.38
C GLY A 497 3.45 4.46 30.30
N GLY A 498 2.62 5.42 29.91
CA GLY A 498 1.40 5.77 30.62
C GLY A 498 0.36 4.65 30.66
N TYR A 499 0.14 3.96 29.53
CA TYR A 499 -0.76 2.80 29.45
C TYR A 499 -0.24 1.64 30.28
N ALA A 500 1.05 1.32 30.18
CA ALA A 500 1.67 0.22 30.91
C ALA A 500 1.52 0.35 32.43
N ARG A 501 1.57 1.58 32.97
CA ARG A 501 1.34 1.83 34.41
C ARG A 501 -0.10 1.61 34.88
N SER A 502 -1.08 1.70 33.97
CA SER A 502 -2.51 1.61 34.31
C SER A 502 -3.13 0.28 33.89
N ALA A 503 -2.51 -0.43 32.95
CA ALA A 503 -3.03 -1.65 32.35
C ALA A 503 -2.91 -2.85 33.28
N LYS A 504 -3.86 -3.76 33.15
CA LYS A 504 -3.79 -5.13 33.67
C LYS A 504 -3.10 -6.02 32.64
N ASP A 505 -2.56 -7.16 33.08
CA ASP A 505 -1.84 -8.12 32.23
C ASP A 505 -2.66 -8.58 31.00
N THR A 506 -3.99 -8.61 31.11
CA THR A 506 -4.88 -9.07 30.05
C THR A 506 -5.33 -7.97 29.09
N ASP A 507 -5.15 -6.69 29.43
CA ASP A 507 -5.76 -5.58 28.69
C ASP A 507 -5.24 -5.46 27.24
N PHE A 508 -3.98 -5.85 27.03
CA PHE A 508 -3.32 -5.82 25.73
C PHE A 508 -2.98 -7.21 25.18
N ALA A 509 -3.55 -8.27 25.74
CA ALA A 509 -3.21 -9.66 25.39
C ALA A 509 -3.47 -10.05 23.91
N SER A 510 -4.27 -9.27 23.18
CA SER A 510 -4.50 -9.49 21.74
C SER A 510 -3.46 -8.86 20.83
N LEU A 511 -2.62 -7.96 21.34
CA LEU A 511 -1.60 -7.29 20.55
C LEU A 511 -0.52 -8.30 20.15
N ARG A 512 -0.18 -8.32 18.86
CA ARG A 512 0.98 -9.04 18.32
C ARG A 512 2.12 -8.10 17.89
N LEU A 513 1.81 -6.80 17.75
CA LEU A 513 2.73 -5.79 17.28
C LEU A 513 2.45 -4.46 17.96
N VAL A 514 3.50 -3.86 18.52
CA VAL A 514 3.50 -2.48 18.98
C VAL A 514 4.57 -1.73 18.19
N VAL A 515 4.20 -0.60 17.59
CA VAL A 515 5.16 0.30 16.95
C VAL A 515 5.30 1.51 17.85
N ALA A 516 6.47 1.62 18.49
CA ALA A 516 6.85 2.73 19.33
C ALA A 516 7.70 3.73 18.51
N GLY A 517 7.29 5.00 18.49
CA GLY A 517 8.08 6.06 17.88
C GLY A 517 7.30 7.37 17.79
N ALA A 518 7.99 8.49 17.92
CA ALA A 518 7.60 9.85 17.53
C ALA A 518 8.68 10.81 18.03
#